data_AF-A0A556VWX4-F1
#
_entry.id   AF-A0A556VWX4-F1
#
_cell.length_a   1.000
_cell.length_b   1.000
_cell.length_c   1.000
_cell.angle_alpha   90.00
_cell.angle_beta   90.00
_cell.angle_gamma   90.00
#
_symmetry.space_group_name_H-M   'P 1'
#
loop_
_entity.id
_entity.type
_entity.pdbx_description
1 polymer ?
#
loop_
_entity_poly.entity_id
_entity_poly.type
_entity_poly.pdbx_seq_one_letter_code
_entity_poly.pdbx_strand_id
1 'polypeptide(L)'
;MPALLMEKIEPYPVREIRRALKIFDEVEKRRQISMAMIYPFMQSLREAPFPAPGNTVQIKSFIPDSGTEVIHAVSVLLYPFIWQHTLISIVPQILIDVVMAPTPYLLGVQKHLADEVIDQGDLLVVDLSEGRKKTFIKRIGDEESILPHKLKEEMLQALRNRSDKSSLEELNRIVPEAFLPFFIKTVGHFSKHLVRNGADTTAHFHKRNFCKAIESKSIRHFVKQFIQTQMFDLFIQEVEQRPASQTGFFERKISEYHRKMREKVKKH
;
A
#
# COMPACT_ATOMS: atom_id res chain seq x y z
N MET A 1 -24.94 -42.23 -1.67
CA MET A 1 -23.58 -41.82 -1.26
C MET A 1 -22.57 -42.59 -2.09
N PRO A 2 -21.55 -41.97 -2.70
CA PRO A 2 -21.40 -40.54 -3.04
C PRO A 2 -21.20 -40.32 -4.56
N ALA A 3 -21.86 -39.30 -5.12
CA ALA A 3 -21.61 -38.83 -6.49
C ALA A 3 -20.82 -37.50 -6.45
N LEU A 4 -19.56 -37.58 -6.02
CA LEU A 4 -18.64 -36.43 -5.90
C LEU A 4 -17.20 -36.86 -6.21
N LEU A 5 -16.82 -36.87 -7.49
CA LEU A 5 -15.41 -36.85 -7.97
C LEU A 5 -15.30 -36.77 -9.51
N MET A 6 -16.00 -35.82 -10.16
CA MET A 6 -15.70 -35.38 -11.54
C MET A 6 -16.13 -33.93 -11.75
N GLU A 7 -15.48 -33.00 -11.06
CA GLU A 7 -15.48 -31.60 -11.50
C GLU A 7 -14.39 -31.40 -12.56
N LYS A 8 -14.73 -30.69 -13.63
CA LYS A 8 -14.06 -30.81 -14.93
C LYS A 8 -12.72 -30.08 -14.97
N ILE A 9 -11.64 -30.83 -15.20
CA ILE A 9 -10.39 -30.25 -15.71
C ILE A 9 -10.64 -29.84 -17.17
N GLU A 10 -10.95 -28.57 -17.42
CA GLU A 10 -11.01 -28.04 -18.79
C GLU A 10 -9.63 -28.18 -19.46
N PRO A 11 -9.54 -28.77 -20.66
CA PRO A 11 -8.27 -28.97 -21.33
C PRO A 11 -7.63 -27.61 -21.65
N TYR A 12 -6.32 -27.53 -21.40
CA TYR A 12 -5.49 -26.33 -21.48
C TYR A 12 -5.82 -25.36 -22.66
N PRO A 13 -5.95 -25.81 -23.93
CA PRO A 13 -6.27 -24.90 -25.04
C PRO A 13 -7.62 -24.18 -24.92
N VAL A 14 -8.65 -24.79 -24.31
CA VAL A 14 -9.99 -24.15 -24.17
C VAL A 14 -9.94 -22.98 -23.18
N ARG A 15 -9.11 -23.09 -22.13
CA ARG A 15 -8.87 -22.01 -21.17
C ARG A 15 -8.13 -20.83 -21.80
N GLU A 16 -7.16 -21.09 -22.68
CA GLU A 16 -6.45 -20.01 -23.39
C GLU A 16 -7.34 -19.34 -24.44
N ILE A 17 -8.16 -20.10 -25.18
CA ILE A 17 -9.15 -19.52 -26.11
C ILE A 17 -10.13 -18.60 -25.38
N ARG A 18 -10.67 -18.99 -24.20
CA ARG A 18 -11.50 -18.08 -23.39
C ARG A 18 -10.75 -16.86 -22.86
N ARG A 19 -9.44 -16.95 -22.57
CA ARG A 19 -8.63 -15.79 -22.18
C ARG A 19 -8.41 -14.84 -23.35
N ALA A 20 -8.10 -15.37 -24.53
CA ALA A 20 -7.98 -14.59 -25.76
C ALA A 20 -9.30 -13.86 -26.09
N LEU A 21 -10.43 -14.56 -26.04
CA LEU A 21 -11.75 -13.95 -26.24
C LEU A 21 -12.02 -12.80 -25.26
N LYS A 22 -11.76 -12.99 -23.95
CA LYS A 22 -11.88 -11.90 -22.96
C LYS A 22 -10.96 -10.71 -23.23
N ILE A 23 -9.78 -10.94 -23.80
CA ILE A 23 -8.89 -9.85 -24.22
C ILE A 23 -9.48 -9.11 -25.42
N PHE A 24 -10.01 -9.83 -26.42
CA PHE A 24 -10.68 -9.21 -27.57
C PHE A 24 -11.95 -8.44 -27.16
N ASP A 25 -12.77 -8.98 -26.26
CA ASP A 25 -13.95 -8.29 -25.70
C ASP A 25 -13.55 -6.98 -25.01
N GLU A 26 -12.46 -6.98 -24.22
CA GLU A 26 -11.95 -5.80 -23.53
C GLU A 26 -11.29 -4.79 -24.49
N VAL A 27 -10.62 -5.25 -25.55
CA VAL A 27 -10.12 -4.39 -26.65
C VAL A 27 -11.29 -3.69 -27.35
N GLU A 28 -12.34 -4.44 -27.70
CA GLU A 28 -13.50 -3.90 -28.42
C GLU A 28 -14.32 -2.95 -27.53
N LYS A 29 -14.49 -3.27 -26.25
CA LYS A 29 -15.09 -2.37 -25.26
C LYS A 29 -14.30 -1.07 -25.10
N ARG A 30 -12.96 -1.12 -25.08
CA ARG A 30 -12.10 0.08 -25.02
C ARG A 30 -12.13 0.87 -26.33
N ARG A 31 -12.23 0.19 -27.47
CA ARG A 31 -12.41 0.81 -28.80
C ARG A 31 -13.70 1.63 -28.88
N GLN A 32 -14.79 1.16 -28.27
CA GLN A 32 -16.06 1.90 -28.19
C GLN A 32 -15.98 3.15 -27.29
N ILE A 33 -15.07 3.18 -26.32
CA ILE A 33 -14.88 4.32 -25.40
C ILE A 33 -13.98 5.39 -26.03
N SER A 34 -12.83 5.00 -26.63
CA SER A 34 -11.99 5.91 -27.42
C SER A 34 -10.92 5.13 -28.20
N MET A 35 -10.80 5.39 -29.51
CA MET A 35 -9.75 4.80 -30.35
C MET A 35 -8.32 5.12 -29.86
N ALA A 36 -8.11 6.27 -29.20
CA ALA A 36 -6.80 6.64 -28.66
C ALA A 36 -6.33 5.73 -27.50
N MET A 37 -7.25 5.05 -26.81
CA MET A 37 -6.95 4.16 -25.69
C MET A 37 -6.48 2.76 -26.13
N ILE A 38 -6.74 2.38 -27.39
CA ILE A 38 -6.39 1.05 -27.93
C ILE A 38 -4.87 0.89 -28.02
N TYR A 39 -4.17 1.91 -28.55
CA TYR A 39 -2.75 1.80 -28.87
C TYR A 39 -1.87 1.59 -27.63
N PRO A 40 -1.98 2.37 -26.53
CA PRO A 40 -1.21 2.12 -25.30
C PRO A 40 -1.54 0.78 -24.64
N PHE A 41 -2.80 0.31 -24.72
CA PHE A 41 -3.22 -0.96 -24.17
C PHE A 41 -2.62 -2.15 -24.93
N MET A 42 -2.72 -2.14 -26.26
CA MET A 42 -2.11 -3.16 -27.13
C MET A 42 -0.59 -3.16 -27.02
N GLN A 43 0.04 -1.98 -26.89
CA GLN A 43 1.47 -1.87 -26.67
C GLN A 43 1.89 -2.47 -25.31
N SER A 44 1.12 -2.20 -24.25
CA SER A 44 1.36 -2.76 -22.90
C SER A 44 1.20 -4.29 -22.86
N LEU A 45 0.24 -4.85 -23.62
CA LEU A 45 0.09 -6.31 -23.75
C LEU A 45 1.23 -6.96 -24.54
N ARG A 46 1.74 -6.27 -25.58
CA ARG A 46 2.87 -6.74 -26.41
C ARG A 46 4.19 -6.75 -25.65
N GLU A 47 4.37 -5.82 -24.71
CA GLU A 47 5.62 -5.65 -23.94
C GLU A 47 5.64 -6.45 -22.63
N ALA A 48 4.52 -7.08 -22.24
CA ALA A 48 4.47 -7.98 -21.10
C ALA A 48 4.94 -9.41 -21.48
N PRO A 49 5.91 -10.01 -20.76
CA PRO A 49 6.27 -11.41 -20.97
C PRO A 49 5.09 -12.33 -20.62
N PHE A 50 4.84 -13.34 -21.45
CA PHE A 50 3.68 -14.23 -21.29
C PHE A 50 3.74 -14.97 -19.93
N PRO A 51 2.74 -14.81 -19.05
CA PRO A 51 2.82 -15.29 -17.68
C PRO A 51 2.65 -16.80 -17.58
N ALA A 52 3.45 -17.45 -16.74
CA ALA A 52 3.20 -18.84 -16.33
C ALA A 52 1.85 -18.96 -15.59
N PRO A 53 1.15 -20.11 -15.68
CA PRO A 53 -0.14 -20.31 -15.01
C PRO A 53 -0.07 -20.06 -13.51
N GLY A 54 -0.91 -19.15 -13.02
CA GLY A 54 -0.96 -18.74 -11.61
C GLY A 54 -0.55 -17.29 -11.36
N ASN A 55 0.18 -16.65 -12.30
CA ASN A 55 0.58 -15.24 -12.18
C ASN A 55 -0.31 -14.33 -13.04
N THR A 56 -0.70 -13.18 -12.48
CA THR A 56 -1.52 -12.16 -13.14
C THR A 56 -0.66 -11.01 -13.64
N VAL A 57 -0.80 -10.62 -14.91
CA VAL A 57 -0.14 -9.42 -15.46
C VAL A 57 -0.82 -8.18 -14.89
N GLN A 58 -0.06 -7.33 -14.18
CA GLN A 58 -0.57 -6.03 -13.72
C GLN A 58 -0.54 -5.02 -14.87
N ILE A 59 -1.72 -4.68 -15.39
CA ILE A 59 -1.89 -3.61 -16.38
C ILE A 59 -2.07 -2.27 -15.63
N LYS A 60 -1.15 -1.32 -15.83
CA LYS A 60 -1.31 0.06 -15.34
C LYS A 60 -1.89 0.95 -16.45
N SER A 61 -3.00 1.62 -16.17
CA SER A 61 -3.68 2.59 -17.06
C SER A 61 -4.47 3.62 -16.21
N PHE A 62 -4.68 4.84 -16.74
CA PHE A 62 -4.72 6.08 -15.94
C PHE A 62 -5.21 7.28 -16.81
N ILE A 63 -6.21 8.12 -16.52
CA ILE A 63 -7.40 8.09 -15.64
C ILE A 63 -8.55 8.91 -16.37
N PRO A 64 -9.78 9.12 -15.83
CA PRO A 64 -10.08 10.19 -14.84
C PRO A 64 -10.87 9.74 -13.59
N ASP A 65 -10.87 10.62 -12.59
CA ASP A 65 -11.41 10.55 -11.21
C ASP A 65 -10.41 10.23 -10.08
N SER A 66 -10.51 11.00 -9.00
CA SER A 66 -9.48 11.22 -7.95
C SER A 66 -9.12 9.98 -7.11
N GLY A 67 -9.92 8.91 -7.16
CA GLY A 67 -9.62 7.66 -6.45
C GLY A 67 -8.26 7.05 -6.81
N THR A 68 -7.83 7.21 -8.06
CA THR A 68 -6.51 6.70 -8.52
C THR A 68 -5.35 7.47 -7.89
N GLU A 69 -5.44 8.79 -7.76
CA GLU A 69 -4.37 9.64 -7.23
C GLU A 69 -4.22 9.43 -5.72
N VAL A 70 -5.34 9.34 -5.00
CA VAL A 70 -5.39 9.08 -3.55
C VAL A 70 -4.73 7.75 -3.22
N ILE A 71 -5.05 6.69 -3.96
CA ILE A 71 -4.54 5.34 -3.67
C ILE A 71 -3.04 5.22 -3.99
N HIS A 72 -2.55 5.91 -5.02
CA HIS A 72 -1.10 6.06 -5.23
C HIS A 72 -0.46 6.88 -4.10
N ALA A 73 -1.09 7.97 -3.64
CA ALA A 73 -0.58 8.77 -2.53
C ALA A 73 -0.46 7.94 -1.23
N VAL A 74 -1.48 7.15 -0.86
CA VAL A 74 -1.42 6.21 0.28
C VAL A 74 -0.24 5.26 0.17
N SER A 75 0.01 4.72 -1.03
CA SER A 75 1.16 3.82 -1.27
C SER A 75 2.50 4.51 -1.05
N VAL A 76 2.63 5.80 -1.42
CA VAL A 76 3.85 6.60 -1.14
C VAL A 76 3.96 6.96 0.34
N LEU A 77 2.84 7.24 1.02
CA LEU A 77 2.79 7.56 2.45
C LEU A 77 3.21 6.40 3.35
N LEU A 78 3.07 5.15 2.89
CA LEU A 78 3.49 3.95 3.62
C LEU A 78 5.01 3.69 3.54
N TYR A 79 5.76 4.43 2.72
CA TYR A 79 7.20 4.25 2.51
C TYR A 79 7.99 4.14 3.85
N PRO A 80 8.83 3.10 4.06
CA PRO A 80 9.36 2.11 3.10
C PRO A 80 8.46 0.89 2.84
N PHE A 81 7.31 0.80 3.51
CA PHE A 81 6.44 -0.36 3.47
C PHE A 81 5.55 -0.33 2.22
N ILE A 82 5.29 -1.50 1.65
CA ILE A 82 4.50 -1.65 0.42
C ILE A 82 3.20 -2.38 0.77
N TRP A 83 2.05 -1.77 0.43
CA TRP A 83 0.74 -2.41 0.56
C TRP A 83 0.65 -3.64 -0.36
N GLN A 84 0.25 -4.79 0.20
CA GLN A 84 0.25 -6.09 -0.49
C GLN A 84 -1.13 -6.64 -0.83
N HIS A 85 -2.18 -6.04 -0.29
CA HIS A 85 -3.53 -6.54 -0.48
C HIS A 85 -4.25 -5.85 -1.64
N THR A 86 -5.46 -6.30 -1.94
CA THR A 86 -6.31 -5.79 -3.01
C THR A 86 -6.38 -4.27 -2.99
N LEU A 87 -6.14 -3.67 -4.16
CA LEU A 87 -6.13 -2.24 -4.39
C LEU A 87 -6.86 -2.01 -5.71
N ILE A 88 -8.02 -1.35 -5.65
CA ILE A 88 -8.88 -1.10 -6.82
C ILE A 88 -9.22 0.39 -6.82
N SER A 89 -8.61 1.15 -7.73
CA SER A 89 -8.73 2.62 -7.77
C SER A 89 -10.16 3.11 -8.00
N ILE A 90 -10.94 2.37 -8.78
CA ILE A 90 -12.37 2.59 -9.03
C ILE A 90 -13.01 1.20 -9.14
N VAL A 91 -13.87 0.85 -8.18
CA VAL A 91 -14.63 -0.42 -8.18
C VAL A 91 -15.80 -0.27 -9.17
N PRO A 92 -15.88 -1.11 -10.23
CA PRO A 92 -17.05 -1.15 -11.10
C PRO A 92 -18.25 -1.73 -10.33
N GLN A 93 -19.47 -1.25 -10.58
CA GLN A 93 -20.68 -1.71 -9.87
C GLN A 93 -20.86 -3.24 -9.88
N ILE A 94 -20.55 -3.90 -11.00
CA ILE A 94 -20.61 -5.38 -11.15
C ILE A 94 -19.64 -6.14 -10.22
N LEU A 95 -18.71 -5.44 -9.56
CA LEU A 95 -17.75 -5.99 -8.59
C LEU A 95 -17.92 -5.39 -7.19
N ILE A 96 -19.04 -4.71 -6.89
CA ILE A 96 -19.24 -4.01 -5.61
C ILE A 96 -19.10 -4.95 -4.39
N ASP A 97 -19.51 -6.21 -4.54
CA ASP A 97 -19.37 -7.29 -3.56
C ASP A 97 -17.93 -7.56 -3.07
N VAL A 98 -16.91 -7.02 -3.76
CA VAL A 98 -15.51 -7.09 -3.29
C VAL A 98 -15.31 -6.46 -1.90
N VAL A 99 -16.23 -5.59 -1.46
CA VAL A 99 -16.27 -5.04 -0.10
C VAL A 99 -16.61 -6.07 0.99
N MET A 100 -17.00 -7.29 0.61
CA MET A 100 -17.18 -8.42 1.54
C MET A 100 -15.93 -9.32 1.65
N ALA A 101 -14.82 -8.98 0.98
CA ALA A 101 -13.61 -9.80 1.02
C ALA A 101 -13.04 -9.90 2.46
N PRO A 102 -12.61 -11.10 2.91
CA PRO A 102 -12.12 -11.32 4.29
C PRO A 102 -10.69 -10.81 4.53
N THR A 103 -10.05 -10.24 3.49
CA THR A 103 -8.70 -9.68 3.55
C THR A 103 -8.76 -8.16 3.50
N PRO A 104 -7.80 -7.43 4.10
CA PRO A 104 -7.73 -5.97 3.96
C PRO A 104 -7.71 -5.53 2.49
N TYR A 105 -8.17 -4.32 2.21
CA TYR A 105 -8.12 -3.73 0.86
C TYR A 105 -8.16 -2.21 0.90
N LEU A 106 -7.86 -1.60 -0.26
CA LEU A 106 -8.07 -0.18 -0.54
C LEU A 106 -8.93 -0.06 -1.80
N LEU A 107 -10.14 0.48 -1.67
CA LEU A 107 -11.14 0.52 -2.73
C LEU A 107 -11.60 1.96 -2.93
N GLY A 108 -11.50 2.47 -4.16
CA GLY A 108 -12.19 3.70 -4.57
C GLY A 108 -13.60 3.34 -5.04
N VAL A 109 -14.61 3.82 -4.33
CA VAL A 109 -16.03 3.58 -4.65
C VAL A 109 -16.65 4.87 -5.20
N GLN A 110 -17.38 4.78 -6.30
CA GLN A 110 -18.08 5.94 -6.86
C GLN A 110 -19.23 6.36 -5.94
N LYS A 111 -19.44 7.67 -5.78
CA LYS A 111 -20.34 8.23 -4.75
C LYS A 111 -21.79 7.71 -4.82
N HIS A 112 -22.28 7.36 -6.01
CA HIS A 112 -23.62 6.80 -6.21
C HIS A 112 -23.77 5.34 -5.74
N LEU A 113 -22.66 4.63 -5.50
CA LEU A 113 -22.62 3.28 -4.93
C LEU A 113 -22.25 3.29 -3.43
N ALA A 114 -22.06 4.47 -2.82
CA ALA A 114 -21.59 4.55 -1.44
C ALA A 114 -22.58 3.90 -0.46
N ASP A 115 -23.88 4.11 -0.66
CA ASP A 115 -24.94 3.56 0.20
C ASP A 115 -25.02 2.02 0.11
N GLU A 116 -24.65 1.41 -1.03
CA GLU A 116 -24.55 -0.05 -1.18
C GLU A 116 -23.41 -0.67 -0.35
N VAL A 117 -22.41 0.14 0.01
CA VAL A 117 -21.17 -0.29 0.70
C VAL A 117 -21.15 0.06 2.18
N ILE A 118 -21.71 1.21 2.58
CA ILE A 118 -21.56 1.73 3.96
C ILE A 118 -22.08 0.74 5.00
N ASP A 119 -23.19 0.05 4.75
CA ASP A 119 -23.77 -0.89 5.72
C ASP A 119 -23.09 -2.27 5.75
N GLN A 120 -22.17 -2.54 4.81
CA GLN A 120 -21.40 -3.79 4.78
C GLN A 120 -20.26 -3.76 5.82
N GLY A 121 -20.08 -4.87 6.54
CA GLY A 121 -18.87 -5.24 7.31
C GLY A 121 -18.26 -4.19 8.27
N ASP A 122 -17.00 -4.41 8.63
CA ASP A 122 -16.17 -3.49 9.42
C ASP A 122 -15.33 -2.61 8.49
N LEU A 123 -15.95 -1.56 7.93
CA LEU A 123 -15.33 -0.67 6.94
C LEU A 123 -15.03 0.74 7.47
N LEU A 124 -13.80 1.21 7.26
CA LEU A 124 -13.46 2.63 7.33
C LEU A 124 -13.83 3.29 6.00
N VAL A 125 -14.85 4.15 5.99
CA VAL A 125 -15.36 4.80 4.76
C VAL A 125 -15.09 6.31 4.82
N VAL A 126 -14.40 6.82 3.81
CA VAL A 126 -13.96 8.21 3.72
C VAL A 126 -14.53 8.87 2.47
N ASP A 127 -15.33 9.94 2.64
CA ASP A 127 -15.72 10.81 1.52
C ASP A 127 -14.53 11.70 1.16
N LEU A 128 -14.13 11.70 -0.11
CA LEU A 128 -13.07 12.54 -0.66
C LEU A 128 -13.59 13.52 -1.73
N SER A 129 -14.89 13.51 -2.01
CA SER A 129 -15.51 14.44 -2.96
C SER A 129 -15.46 15.89 -2.47
N GLU A 130 -15.54 16.82 -3.43
CA GLU A 130 -15.71 18.24 -3.17
C GLU A 130 -17.09 18.51 -2.54
N GLY A 131 -17.17 19.54 -1.70
CA GLY A 131 -18.43 19.88 -1.00
C GLY A 131 -18.94 18.83 0.00
N ARG A 132 -18.15 17.79 0.32
CA ARG A 132 -18.54 16.76 1.31
C ARG A 132 -18.89 17.36 2.67
N LYS A 133 -19.96 16.84 3.30
CA LYS A 133 -20.43 17.29 4.62
C LYS A 133 -19.61 16.70 5.77
N LYS A 134 -19.02 15.51 5.59
CA LYS A 134 -18.17 14.81 6.55
C LYS A 134 -17.07 14.07 5.78
N THR A 135 -15.84 14.10 6.27
CA THR A 135 -14.74 13.30 5.67
C THR A 135 -14.85 11.82 6.04
N PHE A 136 -15.15 11.50 7.30
CA PHE A 136 -15.39 10.12 7.72
C PHE A 136 -16.90 9.84 7.69
N ILE A 137 -17.32 8.90 6.85
CA ILE A 137 -18.72 8.44 6.76
C ILE A 137 -18.94 7.33 7.79
N LYS A 138 -18.06 6.31 7.80
CA LYS A 138 -18.06 5.18 8.73
C LYS A 138 -16.68 5.05 9.38
N ARG A 139 -16.64 4.60 10.63
CA ARG A 139 -15.44 4.44 11.46
C ARG A 139 -15.47 3.09 12.17
N ILE A 140 -14.29 2.55 12.42
CA ILE A 140 -14.03 1.36 13.26
C ILE A 140 -13.81 1.79 14.73
N GLY A 141 -13.33 3.01 14.95
CA GLY A 141 -13.30 3.66 16.27
C GLY A 141 -11.92 3.86 16.89
N ASP A 142 -10.86 3.31 16.29
CA ASP A 142 -9.48 3.46 16.77
C ASP A 142 -8.68 4.56 16.05
N GLU A 143 -9.24 5.19 15.00
CA GLU A 143 -8.51 6.07 14.06
C GLU A 143 -7.82 7.26 14.74
N GLU A 144 -8.43 7.78 15.80
CA GLU A 144 -7.87 8.90 16.56
C GLU A 144 -6.77 8.48 17.56
N SER A 145 -6.74 7.19 17.94
CA SER A 145 -5.94 6.63 19.05
C SER A 145 -4.81 5.68 18.63
N ILE A 146 -4.90 5.07 17.44
CA ILE A 146 -3.93 4.06 16.96
C ILE A 146 -2.52 4.64 16.79
N LEU A 147 -2.40 5.91 16.41
CA LEU A 147 -1.11 6.60 16.24
C LEU A 147 -0.64 7.25 17.56
N PRO A 148 0.66 7.16 17.92
CA PRO A 148 1.20 7.87 19.08
C PRO A 148 1.02 9.39 18.93
N HIS A 149 0.22 10.02 19.81
CA HIS A 149 -0.22 11.42 19.73
C HIS A 149 0.90 12.40 19.33
N LYS A 150 2.03 12.41 20.04
CA LYS A 150 3.17 13.29 19.76
C LYS A 150 3.71 13.13 18.32
N LEU A 151 3.75 11.90 17.80
CA LEU A 151 4.23 11.66 16.42
C LEU A 151 3.18 12.08 15.39
N LYS A 152 1.89 11.87 15.67
CA LYS A 152 0.77 12.38 14.87
C LYS A 152 0.81 13.92 14.79
N GLU A 153 1.05 14.60 15.90
CA GLU A 153 1.21 16.06 15.95
C GLU A 153 2.43 16.54 15.14
N GLU A 154 3.60 15.90 15.31
CA GLU A 154 4.80 16.22 14.53
C GLU A 154 4.57 16.08 13.01
N MET A 155 3.90 15.01 12.56
CA MET A 155 3.52 14.80 11.16
C MET A 155 2.55 15.87 10.68
N LEU A 156 1.48 16.14 11.43
CA LEU A 156 0.49 17.15 11.08
C LEU A 156 1.12 18.56 11.01
N GLN A 157 2.06 18.88 11.90
CA GLN A 157 2.79 20.14 11.84
C GLN A 157 3.71 20.22 10.62
N ALA A 158 4.42 19.15 10.29
CA ALA A 158 5.24 19.09 9.07
C ALA A 158 4.40 19.28 7.79
N LEU A 159 3.20 18.69 7.73
CA LEU A 159 2.25 18.89 6.63
C LEU A 159 1.64 20.29 6.61
N ARG A 160 1.40 20.93 7.76
CA ARG A 160 0.89 22.31 7.88
C ARG A 160 1.91 23.37 7.50
N ASN A 161 3.20 23.09 7.65
CA ASN A 161 4.29 24.01 7.31
C ASN A 161 4.56 24.13 5.79
N ARG A 162 3.73 23.53 4.93
CA ARG A 162 3.81 23.66 3.46
C ARG A 162 3.25 25.02 3.00
N SER A 163 3.67 25.47 1.82
CA SER A 163 3.04 26.62 1.17
C SER A 163 1.69 26.20 0.56
N ASP A 164 0.65 27.02 0.73
CA ASP A 164 -0.62 26.84 0.01
C ASP A 164 -0.47 27.06 -1.51
N LYS A 165 0.67 27.60 -1.96
CA LYS A 165 1.05 27.75 -3.36
C LYS A 165 2.04 26.68 -3.84
N SER A 166 2.31 25.63 -3.06
CA SER A 166 3.28 24.60 -3.44
C SER A 166 2.85 23.86 -4.71
N SER A 167 3.81 23.62 -5.61
CA SER A 167 3.57 22.84 -6.83
C SER A 167 3.32 21.36 -6.51
N LEU A 168 2.74 20.62 -7.45
CA LEU A 168 2.56 19.17 -7.31
C LEU A 168 3.90 18.44 -7.06
N GLU A 169 4.99 18.89 -7.68
CA GLU A 169 6.34 18.36 -7.46
C GLU A 169 6.85 18.64 -6.03
N GLU A 170 6.60 19.83 -5.50
CA GLU A 170 6.92 20.15 -4.10
C GLU A 170 6.10 19.31 -3.13
N LEU A 171 4.80 19.14 -3.37
CA LEU A 171 3.93 18.31 -2.55
C LEU A 171 4.39 16.84 -2.56
N ASN A 172 4.73 16.31 -3.73
CA ASN A 172 5.29 14.95 -3.88
C ASN A 172 6.62 14.74 -3.16
N ARG A 173 7.36 15.80 -2.81
CA ARG A 173 8.55 15.75 -1.94
C ARG A 173 8.20 15.96 -0.47
N ILE A 174 7.42 16.99 -0.15
CA ILE A 174 7.11 17.41 1.24
C ILE A 174 6.26 16.36 1.96
N VAL A 175 5.25 15.82 1.28
CA VAL A 175 4.27 14.91 1.89
C VAL A 175 4.94 13.61 2.36
N PRO A 176 5.78 12.91 1.57
CA PRO A 176 6.50 11.72 2.06
C PRO A 176 7.59 12.06 3.09
N GLU A 177 8.28 13.20 2.95
CA GLU A 177 9.27 13.65 3.93
C GLU A 177 8.64 13.99 5.31
N ALA A 178 7.36 14.36 5.37
CA ALA A 178 6.62 14.56 6.61
C ALA A 178 6.29 13.23 7.34
N PHE A 179 6.11 12.14 6.60
CA PHE A 179 5.79 10.81 7.16
C PHE A 179 7.05 10.01 7.52
N LEU A 180 8.15 10.17 6.79
CA LEU A 180 9.40 9.44 7.03
C LEU A 180 9.90 9.48 8.50
N PRO A 181 9.87 10.63 9.23
CA PRO A 181 10.25 10.68 10.65
C PRO A 181 9.41 9.78 11.56
N PHE A 182 8.13 9.54 11.23
CA PHE A 182 7.27 8.63 11.99
C PHE A 182 7.82 7.20 11.93
N PHE A 183 8.09 6.68 10.72
CA PHE A 183 8.64 5.34 10.57
C PHE A 183 10.06 5.23 11.17
N ILE A 184 10.90 6.26 11.01
CA ILE A 184 12.24 6.26 11.63
C ILE A 184 12.15 6.21 13.17
N LYS A 185 11.23 6.97 13.79
CA LYS A 185 11.06 6.99 15.26
C LYS A 185 10.33 5.78 15.84
N THR A 186 9.47 5.11 15.05
CA THR A 186 8.70 3.94 15.50
C THR A 186 9.40 2.62 15.23
N VAL A 187 10.02 2.47 14.06
CA VAL A 187 10.59 1.19 13.59
C VAL A 187 12.03 1.29 13.09
N GLY A 188 12.62 2.48 13.00
CA GLY A 188 13.98 2.68 12.46
C GLY A 188 15.13 2.06 13.26
N HIS A 189 14.87 1.48 14.44
CA HIS A 189 15.83 0.69 15.21
C HIS A 189 15.87 -0.80 14.83
N PHE A 190 15.05 -1.25 13.87
CA PHE A 190 14.90 -2.67 13.48
C PHE A 190 16.24 -3.40 13.25
N SER A 191 17.22 -2.74 12.62
CA SER A 191 18.51 -3.32 12.29
C SER A 191 19.34 -3.75 13.51
N LYS A 192 19.11 -3.14 14.68
CA LYS A 192 19.73 -3.54 15.96
C LYS A 192 19.18 -4.86 16.52
N HIS A 193 18.11 -5.40 15.90
CA HIS A 193 17.42 -6.61 16.31
C HIS A 193 17.49 -7.72 15.26
N LEU A 194 18.34 -7.55 14.25
CA LEU A 194 18.74 -8.59 13.31
C LEU A 194 19.95 -9.34 13.87
N VAL A 195 19.89 -10.67 13.93
CA VAL A 195 21.00 -11.53 14.34
C VAL A 195 21.44 -12.37 13.14
N ARG A 196 22.75 -12.47 12.89
CA ARG A 196 23.35 -13.38 11.89
C ARG A 196 24.26 -14.35 12.61
N ASN A 197 24.09 -15.65 12.34
CA ASN A 197 24.84 -16.75 12.97
C ASN A 197 26.02 -17.19 12.10
N GLY A 198 26.78 -16.24 11.56
CA GLY A 198 27.87 -16.46 10.59
C GLY A 198 27.68 -15.69 9.28
N ALA A 199 28.74 -15.60 8.49
CA ALA A 199 28.82 -14.75 7.30
C ALA A 199 27.77 -15.09 6.23
N ASP A 200 27.52 -16.39 5.99
CA ASP A 200 26.61 -16.89 4.95
C ASP A 200 25.20 -17.22 5.48
N THR A 201 24.87 -16.80 6.72
CA THR A 201 23.53 -17.03 7.28
C THR A 201 22.58 -15.89 6.98
N THR A 202 21.33 -16.23 6.64
CA THR A 202 20.21 -15.27 6.61
C THR A 202 20.08 -14.63 7.99
N ALA A 203 19.81 -13.32 8.04
CA ALA A 203 19.55 -12.71 9.33
C ALA A 203 18.20 -13.19 9.90
N HIS A 204 18.05 -13.11 11.21
CA HIS A 204 16.82 -13.41 11.92
C HIS A 204 16.40 -12.22 12.79
N PHE A 205 15.16 -11.78 12.65
CA PHE A 205 14.61 -10.60 13.31
C PHE A 205 13.94 -10.90 14.64
N HIS A 206 14.50 -10.37 15.72
CA HIS A 206 14.05 -10.64 17.09
C HIS A 206 12.87 -9.75 17.49
N LYS A 207 11.68 -10.00 16.90
CA LYS A 207 10.39 -9.30 17.11
C LYS A 207 10.12 -8.96 18.60
N ARG A 208 10.34 -9.90 19.52
CA ARG A 208 10.18 -9.68 20.98
C ARG A 208 11.15 -8.65 21.55
N ASN A 209 12.42 -8.65 21.12
CA ASN A 209 13.44 -7.71 21.62
C ASN A 209 13.24 -6.32 21.03
N PHE A 210 12.88 -6.25 19.75
CA PHE A 210 12.52 -5.02 19.04
C PHE A 210 11.40 -4.24 19.74
N CYS A 211 10.32 -4.93 20.17
CA CYS A 211 9.26 -4.29 20.96
C CYS A 211 9.68 -3.90 22.38
N LYS A 212 10.52 -4.70 23.03
CA LYS A 212 11.01 -4.43 24.40
C LYS A 212 11.90 -3.19 24.45
N ALA A 213 12.67 -2.91 23.40
CA ALA A 213 13.55 -1.75 23.29
C ALA A 213 12.83 -0.39 23.20
N ILE A 214 11.51 -0.37 22.95
CA ILE A 214 10.73 0.86 22.83
C ILE A 214 10.25 1.28 24.22
N GLU A 215 10.82 2.34 24.78
CA GLU A 215 10.46 2.86 26.12
C GLU A 215 9.02 3.41 26.16
N SER A 216 8.64 4.24 25.19
CA SER A 216 7.31 4.88 25.15
C SER A 216 6.17 3.88 25.00
N LYS A 217 5.24 3.87 25.96
CA LYS A 217 4.08 2.96 25.98
C LYS A 217 3.18 3.11 24.74
N SER A 218 2.96 4.34 24.26
CA SER A 218 2.11 4.60 23.08
C SER A 218 2.79 4.13 21.78
N ILE A 219 4.08 4.41 21.61
CA ILE A 219 4.86 3.90 20.46
C ILE A 219 4.92 2.37 20.52
N ARG A 220 5.15 1.78 21.69
CA ARG A 220 5.17 0.32 21.87
C ARG A 220 3.82 -0.32 21.56
N HIS A 221 2.70 0.35 21.86
CA HIS A 221 1.35 -0.12 21.50
C HIS A 221 1.15 -0.12 19.99
N PHE A 222 1.38 1.02 19.31
CA PHE A 222 1.31 1.11 17.85
C PHE A 222 2.19 0.06 17.18
N VAL A 223 3.47 -0.03 17.56
CA VAL A 223 4.42 -0.96 16.94
C VAL A 223 4.00 -2.41 17.14
N LYS A 224 3.43 -2.78 18.29
CA LYS A 224 2.90 -4.14 18.51
C LYS A 224 1.79 -4.52 17.53
N GLN A 225 0.98 -3.57 17.05
CA GLN A 225 -0.02 -3.83 16.01
C GLN A 225 0.62 -3.78 14.62
N PHE A 226 1.45 -2.77 14.34
CA PHE A 226 2.05 -2.57 13.03
C PHE A 226 2.92 -3.76 12.57
N ILE A 227 3.65 -4.40 13.49
CA ILE A 227 4.43 -5.60 13.19
C ILE A 227 3.59 -6.88 12.97
N GLN A 228 2.26 -6.83 13.10
CA GLN A 228 1.37 -7.93 12.72
C GLN A 228 0.91 -7.79 11.26
N THR A 229 1.29 -6.70 10.58
CA THR A 229 0.89 -6.44 9.18
C THR A 229 1.79 -7.16 8.20
N GLN A 230 1.19 -7.67 7.12
CA GLN A 230 1.89 -8.29 5.99
C GLN A 230 2.98 -7.39 5.41
N MET A 231 2.77 -6.06 5.44
CA MET A 231 3.72 -5.08 4.93
C MET A 231 5.01 -5.04 5.75
N PHE A 232 4.91 -5.15 7.08
CA PHE A 232 6.08 -5.20 7.96
C PHE A 232 6.82 -6.55 7.81
N ASP A 233 6.07 -7.66 7.73
CA ASP A 233 6.68 -8.98 7.57
C ASP A 233 7.44 -9.11 6.24
N LEU A 234 6.91 -8.59 5.11
CA LEU A 234 7.67 -8.56 3.84
C LEU A 234 8.91 -7.66 3.91
N PHE A 235 8.80 -6.48 4.54
CA PHE A 235 9.94 -5.58 4.72
C PHE A 235 11.07 -6.27 5.50
N ILE A 236 10.73 -7.03 6.55
CA ILE A 236 11.72 -7.80 7.32
C ILE A 236 12.28 -8.97 6.50
N GLN A 237 11.46 -9.70 5.74
CA GLN A 237 11.96 -10.78 4.87
C GLN A 237 12.99 -10.28 3.83
N GLU A 238 12.74 -9.14 3.19
CA GLU A 238 13.70 -8.52 2.26
C GLU A 238 15.01 -8.14 2.96
N VAL A 239 14.91 -7.59 4.18
CA VAL A 239 16.06 -7.23 5.04
C VAL A 239 16.85 -8.46 5.48
N GLU A 240 16.19 -9.57 5.81
CA GLU A 240 16.80 -10.80 6.31
C GLU A 240 17.59 -11.55 5.22
N GLN A 241 17.07 -11.53 3.99
CA GLN A 241 17.70 -12.10 2.80
C GLN A 241 18.86 -11.24 2.26
N ARG A 242 18.89 -9.94 2.57
CA ARG A 242 19.91 -9.02 2.08
C ARG A 242 21.32 -9.37 2.59
N PRO A 243 22.38 -9.32 1.76
CA PRO A 243 23.76 -9.50 2.22
C PRO A 243 24.18 -8.44 3.26
N ALA A 244 25.01 -8.81 4.23
CA ALA A 244 25.47 -7.91 5.30
C ALA A 244 26.29 -6.70 4.79
N SER A 245 26.88 -6.79 3.60
CA SER A 245 27.59 -5.70 2.93
C SER A 245 26.68 -4.67 2.26
N GLN A 246 25.38 -4.93 2.14
CA GLN A 246 24.43 -4.07 1.42
C GLN A 246 23.50 -3.31 2.38
N THR A 247 23.68 -1.99 2.43
CA THR A 247 22.77 -1.09 3.15
C THR A 247 21.51 -0.80 2.33
N GLY A 248 20.35 -1.21 2.83
CA GLY A 248 19.04 -0.91 2.23
C GLY A 248 18.71 0.58 2.22
N PHE A 249 17.69 0.98 1.45
CA PHE A 249 17.34 2.40 1.30
C PHE A 249 16.83 3.00 2.61
N PHE A 250 16.03 2.26 3.39
CA PHE A 250 15.49 2.78 4.65
C PHE A 250 16.60 3.04 5.68
N GLU A 251 17.61 2.17 5.75
CA GLU A 251 18.81 2.35 6.57
C GLU A 251 19.61 3.59 6.17
N ARG A 252 19.70 3.90 4.87
CA ARG A 252 20.27 5.16 4.38
C ARG A 252 19.44 6.35 4.86
N LYS A 253 18.11 6.29 4.76
CA LYS A 253 17.21 7.36 5.24
C LYS A 253 17.26 7.57 6.75
N ILE A 254 17.36 6.50 7.55
CA ILE A 254 17.61 6.56 8.99
C ILE A 254 18.95 7.28 9.27
N SER A 255 19.99 6.95 8.51
CA SER A 255 21.32 7.57 8.65
C SER A 255 21.32 9.06 8.27
N GLU A 256 20.69 9.41 7.14
CA GLU A 256 20.48 10.79 6.70
C GLU A 256 19.69 11.62 7.73
N TYR A 257 18.60 11.07 8.27
CA TYR A 257 17.77 11.72 9.28
C TYR A 257 18.58 12.02 10.55
N HIS A 258 19.25 11.02 11.11
CA HIS A 258 20.08 11.22 12.30
C HIS A 258 21.24 12.18 12.06
N ARG A 259 21.82 12.22 10.86
CA ARG A 259 22.83 13.23 10.48
C ARG A 259 22.23 14.63 10.48
N LYS A 260 21.12 14.86 9.77
CA LYS A 260 20.41 16.16 9.73
C LYS A 260 20.03 16.65 11.13
N MET A 261 19.58 15.74 12.02
CA MET A 261 19.22 16.09 13.40
C MET A 261 20.45 16.51 14.24
N ARG A 262 21.58 15.81 14.14
CA ARG A 262 22.83 16.22 14.82
C ARG A 262 23.35 17.57 14.31
N GLU A 263 23.25 17.83 13.02
CA GLU A 263 23.65 19.11 12.42
C GLU A 263 22.79 20.29 12.90
N LYS A 264 21.49 20.10 13.14
CA LYS A 264 20.61 21.13 13.73
C LYS A 264 20.95 21.45 15.18
N VAL A 265 21.29 20.42 15.98
CA VAL A 265 21.68 20.58 17.39
C VAL A 265 23.03 21.28 17.53
N LYS A 266 23.97 21.11 16.58
CA LYS A 266 25.26 21.82 16.57
C LYS A 266 25.19 23.29 16.10
N LYS A 267 24.01 23.78 15.71
CA LYS A 267 23.78 25.16 15.22
C LYS A 267 22.99 26.03 16.22
N HIS A 268 22.69 25.50 17.39
CA HIS A 268 22.09 26.16 18.54
C HIS A 268 23.00 25.94 19.76
#